data_AF-A0A1D2U062-F1
#
_entry.id   AF-A0A1D2U062-F1
#
_cell.length_a   1.000
_cell.length_b   1.000
_cell.length_c   1.000
_cell.angle_alpha   90.00
_cell.angle_beta   90.00
_cell.angle_gamma   90.00
#
_symmetry.space_group_name_H-M   'P 1'
#
loop_
_entity.id
_entity.type
_entity.pdbx_description
1 polymer ?
#
loop_
_entity_poly.entity_id
_entity_poly.type
_entity_poly.pdbx_seq_one_letter_code
_entity_poly.pdbx_strand_id
1 'polypeptide(L)'
;MNKQFRRQGAVAKTKKANSMKHKFMKRALSVLVAAARTRCLQAQGKLRTARERLGLSRTVRLANIAEGTHDGNITKAVDAAVGERFVLAKIGSASDRVAICGTADAPVGVITDEATTAGDLVNVALLGARPGTVRMVASAAIAQGALLEPAANGRVQTLGAGAGTHHVVGRALDAAASGGEVIEVDPFYFLRVI
;
A
#
# COMPACT_ATOMS: atom_id res chain seq x y z
N MET A 1 -67.70 34.81 57.34
CA MET A 1 -67.30 34.23 56.04
C MET A 1 -65.82 34.49 55.72
N ASN A 2 -64.85 34.06 56.56
CA ASN A 2 -63.43 34.47 56.39
C ASN A 2 -62.37 33.39 56.72
N LYS A 3 -62.78 32.17 57.13
CA LYS A 3 -61.85 31.06 57.46
C LYS A 3 -61.54 30.14 56.26
N GLN A 4 -62.45 30.00 55.29
CA GLN A 4 -62.24 29.15 54.10
C GLN A 4 -61.24 29.76 53.11
N PHE A 5 -61.29 31.08 52.84
CA PHE A 5 -60.34 31.76 51.95
C PHE A 5 -58.90 31.75 52.47
N ARG A 6 -58.70 31.93 53.80
CA ARG A 6 -57.37 31.86 54.43
C ARG A 6 -56.75 30.45 54.33
N ARG A 7 -57.56 29.40 54.44
CA ARG A 7 -57.09 28.00 54.30
C ARG A 7 -56.67 27.69 52.85
N GLN A 8 -57.42 28.15 51.85
CA GLN A 8 -57.07 27.94 50.44
C GLN A 8 -55.76 28.66 50.05
N GLY A 9 -55.51 29.88 50.54
CA GLY A 9 -54.27 30.60 50.31
C GLY A 9 -53.02 29.94 50.94
N ALA A 10 -53.18 29.33 52.13
CA ALA A 10 -52.09 28.62 52.80
C ALA A 10 -51.70 27.31 52.07
N VAL A 11 -52.69 26.57 51.57
CA VAL A 11 -52.49 25.33 50.78
C VAL A 11 -51.86 25.63 49.42
N ALA A 12 -52.24 26.74 48.78
CA ALA A 12 -51.62 27.16 47.51
C ALA A 12 -50.14 27.56 47.68
N LYS A 13 -49.80 28.27 48.78
CA LYS A 13 -48.40 28.62 49.10
C LYS A 13 -47.52 27.39 49.36
N THR A 14 -48.01 26.39 50.08
CA THR A 14 -47.27 25.15 50.36
C THR A 14 -47.07 24.30 49.10
N LYS A 15 -48.09 24.18 48.22
CA LYS A 15 -47.93 23.49 46.93
C LYS A 15 -46.90 24.18 46.02
N LYS A 16 -46.91 25.52 45.97
CA LYS A 16 -45.93 26.31 45.18
C LYS A 16 -44.51 26.16 45.72
N ALA A 17 -44.34 26.15 47.04
CA ALA A 17 -43.05 25.92 47.70
C ALA A 17 -42.50 24.52 47.41
N ASN A 18 -43.32 23.47 47.49
CA ASN A 18 -42.90 22.09 47.17
C ASN A 18 -42.55 21.92 45.68
N SER A 19 -43.30 22.56 44.78
CA SER A 19 -42.97 22.57 43.33
C SER A 19 -41.62 23.23 43.05
N MET A 20 -41.32 24.35 43.70
CA MET A 20 -40.02 25.02 43.58
C MET A 20 -38.87 24.15 44.11
N LYS A 21 -39.03 23.51 45.28
CA LYS A 21 -38.04 22.58 45.84
C LYS A 21 -37.76 21.42 44.89
N HIS A 22 -38.81 20.82 44.31
CA HIS A 22 -38.67 19.70 43.38
C HIS A 22 -37.99 20.11 42.06
N LYS A 23 -38.28 21.31 41.53
CA LYS A 23 -37.57 21.86 40.35
C LYS A 23 -36.09 22.12 40.65
N PHE A 24 -35.78 22.65 41.83
CA PHE A 24 -34.40 22.91 42.24
C PHE A 24 -33.60 21.61 42.39
N MET A 25 -34.18 20.60 43.04
CA MET A 25 -33.55 19.29 43.21
C MET A 25 -33.30 18.57 41.87
N LYS A 26 -34.25 18.65 40.92
CA LYS A 26 -34.07 18.13 39.55
C LYS A 26 -32.93 18.82 38.80
N ARG A 27 -32.82 20.15 38.91
CA ARG A 27 -31.72 20.92 38.31
C ARG A 27 -30.38 20.53 38.92
N ALA A 28 -30.29 20.43 40.25
CA ALA A 28 -29.09 20.00 40.95
C ALA A 28 -28.63 18.59 40.51
N LEU A 29 -29.56 17.64 40.37
CA LEU A 29 -29.25 16.30 39.90
C LEU A 29 -28.74 16.29 38.44
N SER A 30 -29.36 17.08 37.55
CA SER A 30 -28.94 17.17 36.15
C SER A 30 -27.51 17.73 35.99
N VAL A 31 -27.15 18.72 36.80
CA VAL A 31 -25.80 19.31 36.82
C VAL A 31 -24.77 18.31 37.35
N LEU A 32 -25.12 17.56 38.41
CA LEU A 32 -24.25 16.51 38.96
C LEU A 32 -23.96 15.41 37.92
N VAL A 33 -25.00 14.94 37.22
CA VAL A 33 -24.87 13.91 36.17
C VAL A 33 -24.03 14.43 35.00
N ALA A 34 -24.23 15.68 34.57
CA ALA A 34 -23.42 16.29 33.51
C ALA A 34 -21.94 16.38 33.93
N ALA A 35 -21.65 16.83 35.15
CA ALA A 35 -20.29 16.93 35.67
C ALA A 35 -19.61 15.55 35.89
N ALA A 36 -20.38 14.50 36.16
CA ALA A 36 -19.87 13.13 36.23
C ALA A 36 -19.50 12.60 34.84
N ARG A 37 -20.34 12.85 33.83
CA ARG A 37 -20.08 12.44 32.43
C ARG A 37 -18.85 13.12 31.86
N THR A 38 -18.69 14.43 32.06
CA THR A 38 -17.51 15.16 31.56
C THR A 38 -16.22 14.67 32.21
N ARG A 39 -16.23 14.40 33.52
CA ARG A 39 -15.07 13.81 34.23
C ARG A 39 -14.74 12.40 33.75
N CYS A 40 -15.75 11.57 33.48
CA CYS A 40 -15.54 10.23 32.91
C CYS A 40 -14.89 10.31 31.52
N LEU A 41 -15.37 11.19 30.64
CA LEU A 41 -14.80 11.41 29.30
C LEU A 41 -13.36 11.93 29.36
N GLN A 42 -13.07 12.87 30.27
CA GLN A 42 -11.71 13.38 30.49
C GLN A 42 -10.75 12.30 31.00
N ALA A 43 -11.21 11.43 31.92
CA ALA A 43 -10.42 10.32 32.42
C ALA A 43 -10.15 9.28 31.31
N GLN A 44 -11.15 8.97 30.50
CA GLN A 44 -11.01 8.09 29.33
C GLN A 44 -9.99 8.65 28.33
N GLY A 45 -10.02 9.96 28.05
CA GLY A 45 -9.02 10.61 27.20
C GLY A 45 -7.59 10.47 27.73
N LYS A 46 -7.37 10.76 29.02
CA LYS A 46 -6.05 10.60 29.68
C LYS A 46 -5.54 9.16 29.63
N LEU A 47 -6.41 8.18 29.85
CA LEU A 47 -6.09 6.75 29.75
C LEU A 47 -5.69 6.33 28.33
N ARG A 48 -6.33 6.89 27.30
CA ARG A 48 -5.96 6.64 25.89
C ARG A 48 -4.56 7.19 25.59
N THR A 49 -4.30 8.44 25.95
CA THR A 49 -2.97 9.06 25.76
C THR A 49 -1.88 8.34 26.57
N ALA A 50 -2.18 7.88 27.79
CA ALA A 50 -1.22 7.10 28.58
C ALA A 50 -0.92 5.73 27.95
N ARG A 51 -1.93 5.04 27.41
CA ARG A 51 -1.75 3.78 26.67
C ARG A 51 -0.94 3.96 25.39
N GLU A 52 -1.12 5.07 24.69
CA GLU A 52 -0.30 5.46 23.53
C GLU A 52 1.16 5.69 23.93
N ARG A 53 1.40 6.47 25.00
CA ARG A 53 2.76 6.71 25.54
C ARG A 53 3.46 5.42 25.98
N LEU A 54 2.71 4.45 26.49
CA LEU A 54 3.24 3.15 26.92
C LEU A 54 3.33 2.13 25.77
N GLY A 55 3.08 2.51 24.51
CA GLY A 55 3.23 1.62 23.35
C GLY A 55 2.24 0.45 23.29
N LEU A 56 1.16 0.53 24.06
CA LEU A 56 0.06 -0.44 24.12
C LEU A 56 -1.10 -0.09 23.18
N SER A 57 -0.97 1.00 22.42
CA SER A 57 -1.90 1.34 21.34
C SER A 57 -1.66 0.40 20.15
N ARG A 58 -2.67 -0.42 19.84
CA ARG A 58 -2.66 -1.37 18.70
C ARG A 58 -2.50 -0.66 17.34
N THR A 59 -2.69 0.65 17.28
CA THR A 59 -2.74 1.45 16.06
C THR A 59 -1.39 1.98 15.57
N VAL A 60 -0.35 2.01 16.40
CA VAL A 60 0.95 2.66 16.05
C VAL A 60 2.02 1.66 15.56
N ARG A 61 1.79 0.35 15.69
CA ARG A 61 2.82 -0.67 15.37
C ARG A 61 3.01 -0.99 13.87
N LEU A 62 2.25 -0.38 12.96
CA LEU A 62 2.26 -0.75 11.54
C LEU A 62 2.65 0.38 10.59
N ALA A 63 2.98 1.57 11.09
CA ALA A 63 3.20 2.75 10.24
C ALA A 63 4.40 2.59 9.27
N ASN A 64 5.33 1.66 9.52
CA ASN A 64 6.59 1.56 8.77
C ASN A 64 6.91 0.15 8.25
N ILE A 65 5.96 -0.80 8.27
CA ILE A 65 6.25 -2.22 7.93
C ILE A 65 6.55 -2.44 6.43
N ALA A 66 6.38 -1.42 5.59
CA ALA A 66 6.74 -1.41 4.17
C ALA A 66 7.69 -0.25 3.81
N GLU A 67 8.26 0.44 4.80
CA GLU A 67 9.28 1.47 4.58
C GLU A 67 10.67 0.80 4.63
N GLY A 68 11.33 0.67 3.49
CA GLY A 68 12.64 0.03 3.40
C GLY A 68 13.21 0.05 1.98
N THR A 69 14.49 -0.24 1.86
CA THR A 69 15.19 -0.41 0.58
C THR A 69 15.41 -1.89 0.29
N HIS A 70 15.45 -2.25 -0.98
CA HIS A 70 15.63 -3.63 -1.42
C HIS A 70 17.05 -3.84 -1.97
N ASP A 71 17.62 -5.01 -1.71
CA ASP A 71 18.94 -5.41 -2.20
C ASP A 71 18.81 -6.12 -3.57
N GLY A 72 18.33 -5.38 -4.57
CA GLY A 72 18.25 -5.86 -5.95
C GLY A 72 17.03 -6.71 -6.32
N ASN A 73 16.23 -7.17 -5.35
CA ASN A 73 15.05 -7.99 -5.59
C ASN A 73 13.83 -7.46 -4.83
N ILE A 74 12.67 -7.43 -5.49
CA ILE A 74 11.39 -7.00 -4.89
C ILE A 74 10.31 -8.04 -5.09
N THR A 75 9.40 -8.14 -4.12
CA THR A 75 8.17 -8.93 -4.26
C THR A 75 7.02 -8.01 -4.65
N LYS A 76 6.30 -8.35 -5.72
CA LYS A 76 5.13 -7.60 -6.20
C LYS A 76 4.04 -8.59 -6.61
N ALA A 77 2.78 -8.16 -6.51
CA ALA A 77 1.68 -8.96 -7.01
C ALA A 77 1.49 -8.76 -8.52
N VAL A 78 1.13 -9.80 -9.26
CA VAL A 78 0.93 -9.68 -10.72
C VAL A 78 -0.46 -9.14 -11.06
N ASP A 79 -0.58 -8.42 -12.17
CA ASP A 79 -1.87 -7.97 -12.72
C ASP A 79 -2.62 -9.06 -13.50
N ALA A 80 -1.90 -10.07 -13.97
CA ALA A 80 -2.43 -11.19 -14.74
C ALA A 80 -1.52 -12.42 -14.56
N ALA A 81 -1.98 -13.60 -14.99
CA ALA A 81 -1.18 -14.81 -14.98
C ALA A 81 0.14 -14.61 -15.74
N VAL A 82 1.23 -15.13 -15.20
CA VAL A 82 2.57 -15.14 -15.79
C VAL A 82 2.91 -16.59 -16.10
N GLY A 83 2.75 -16.98 -17.37
CA GLY A 83 2.91 -18.36 -17.83
C GLY A 83 4.33 -18.76 -18.21
N GLU A 84 5.30 -17.85 -18.13
CA GLU A 84 6.70 -18.09 -18.50
C GLU A 84 7.62 -17.37 -17.51
N ARG A 85 8.68 -18.07 -17.06
CA ARG A 85 9.72 -17.51 -16.17
C ARG A 85 10.69 -16.64 -16.96
N PHE A 86 11.41 -15.78 -16.26
CA PHE A 86 12.49 -14.95 -16.80
C PHE A 86 12.01 -13.92 -17.83
N VAL A 87 10.78 -13.43 -17.65
CA VAL A 87 10.17 -12.38 -18.46
C VAL A 87 10.33 -11.01 -17.80
N LEU A 88 10.50 -9.96 -18.59
CA LEU A 88 10.58 -8.59 -18.12
C LEU A 88 9.24 -8.15 -17.51
N ALA A 89 9.33 -7.49 -16.36
CA ALA A 89 8.25 -6.78 -15.71
C ALA A 89 8.29 -5.29 -16.05
N LYS A 90 7.12 -4.69 -16.06
CA LYS A 90 6.90 -3.24 -15.89
C LYS A 90 6.08 -2.99 -14.64
N ILE A 91 6.02 -1.74 -14.21
CA ILE A 91 5.07 -1.33 -13.17
C ILE A 91 3.65 -1.60 -13.67
N GLY A 92 2.86 -2.25 -12.81
CA GLY A 92 1.51 -2.66 -13.12
C GLY A 92 0.49 -1.52 -12.97
N SER A 93 -0.78 -1.92 -12.91
CA SER A 93 -1.95 -1.05 -12.75
C SER A 93 -1.96 -0.27 -11.43
N ALA A 94 -1.26 -0.78 -10.41
CA ALA A 94 -1.11 -0.15 -9.10
C ALA A 94 0.36 -0.24 -8.62
N SER A 95 0.72 0.58 -7.63
CA SER A 95 2.10 0.70 -7.14
C SER A 95 2.68 -0.57 -6.53
N ASP A 96 1.83 -1.46 -6.04
CA ASP A 96 2.18 -2.77 -5.47
C ASP A 96 2.12 -3.90 -6.51
N ARG A 97 1.85 -3.56 -7.78
CA ARG A 97 1.66 -4.51 -8.87
C ARG A 97 2.71 -4.42 -9.96
N VAL A 98 2.88 -5.53 -10.65
CA VAL A 98 3.70 -5.65 -11.86
C VAL A 98 2.90 -6.34 -12.97
N ALA A 99 3.22 -5.98 -14.20
CA ALA A 99 2.69 -6.60 -15.41
C ALA A 99 3.84 -7.02 -16.32
N ILE A 100 3.56 -7.93 -17.26
CA ILE A 100 4.53 -8.30 -18.29
C ILE A 100 4.84 -7.08 -19.15
N CYS A 101 6.13 -6.83 -19.38
CA CYS A 101 6.64 -5.72 -20.18
C CYS A 101 6.44 -5.99 -21.68
N GLY A 102 5.97 -5.01 -22.45
CA GLY A 102 5.96 -5.05 -23.91
C GLY A 102 7.13 -4.27 -24.53
N THR A 103 7.21 -4.29 -25.86
CA THR A 103 8.29 -3.64 -26.64
C THR A 103 8.44 -2.14 -26.38
N ALA A 104 7.33 -1.43 -26.14
CA ALA A 104 7.33 0.03 -25.93
C ALA A 104 7.24 0.43 -24.45
N ASP A 105 7.23 -0.55 -23.54
CA ASP A 105 7.08 -0.29 -22.12
C ASP A 105 8.44 -0.03 -21.45
N ALA A 106 8.42 0.70 -20.34
CA ALA A 106 9.59 0.90 -19.49
C ALA A 106 9.76 -0.30 -18.53
N PRO A 107 10.83 -1.11 -18.68
CA PRO A 107 11.05 -2.28 -17.84
C PRO A 107 11.58 -1.87 -16.45
N VAL A 108 11.14 -2.59 -15.41
CA VAL A 108 11.63 -2.41 -14.03
C VAL A 108 12.59 -3.53 -13.61
N GLY A 109 12.38 -4.73 -14.13
CA GLY A 109 13.04 -5.94 -13.64
C GLY A 109 12.68 -7.18 -14.42
N VAL A 110 13.20 -8.33 -13.99
CA VAL A 110 12.87 -9.65 -14.53
C VAL A 110 12.07 -10.44 -13.50
N ILE A 111 10.92 -10.97 -13.89
CA ILE A 111 10.15 -11.91 -13.09
C ILE A 111 10.85 -13.27 -13.15
N THR A 112 11.30 -13.80 -12.02
CA THR A 112 12.05 -15.09 -11.99
C THR A 112 11.16 -16.30 -11.78
N ASP A 113 9.87 -16.08 -11.51
CA ASP A 113 8.88 -17.09 -11.13
C ASP A 113 7.69 -17.08 -12.10
N GLU A 114 6.71 -17.96 -11.85
CA GLU A 114 5.44 -18.01 -12.57
C GLU A 114 4.31 -17.60 -11.63
N ALA A 115 3.18 -17.19 -12.21
CA ALA A 115 1.98 -16.85 -11.46
C ALA A 115 0.75 -17.40 -12.18
N THR A 116 -0.16 -18.04 -11.43
CA THR A 116 -1.34 -18.69 -12.02
C THR A 116 -2.49 -17.69 -12.18
N THR A 117 -2.59 -16.70 -11.30
CA THR A 117 -3.65 -15.71 -11.34
C THR A 117 -3.20 -14.31 -10.90
N ALA A 118 -4.01 -13.31 -11.22
CA ALA A 118 -3.80 -11.95 -10.76
C ALA A 118 -3.83 -11.89 -9.22
N GLY A 119 -2.87 -11.19 -8.61
CA GLY A 119 -2.72 -11.15 -7.15
C GLY A 119 -1.65 -12.07 -6.59
N ASP A 120 -1.21 -13.07 -7.34
CA ASP A 120 -0.09 -13.92 -6.92
C ASP A 120 1.18 -13.08 -6.79
N LEU A 121 1.95 -13.35 -5.74
CA LEU A 121 3.21 -12.66 -5.47
C LEU A 121 4.34 -13.31 -6.27
N VAL A 122 5.11 -12.49 -6.97
CA VAL A 122 6.29 -12.93 -7.74
C VAL A 122 7.54 -12.17 -7.31
N ASN A 123 8.70 -12.81 -7.43
CA ASN A 123 9.98 -12.14 -7.31
C ASN A 123 10.35 -11.40 -8.61
N VAL A 124 10.76 -10.15 -8.45
CA VAL A 124 11.25 -9.29 -9.54
C VAL A 124 12.70 -8.91 -9.23
N ALA A 125 13.61 -9.41 -10.05
CA ALA A 125 15.01 -9.01 -10.08
C ALA A 125 15.15 -7.64 -10.75
N LEU A 126 15.48 -6.60 -9.98
CA LEU A 126 15.58 -5.23 -10.47
C LEU A 126 16.77 -5.04 -11.40
N LEU A 127 16.54 -4.42 -12.56
CA LEU A 127 17.61 -4.09 -13.50
C LEU A 127 18.54 -3.03 -12.89
N GLY A 128 19.85 -3.26 -12.96
CA GLY A 128 20.89 -2.33 -12.47
C GLY A 128 21.09 -2.29 -10.96
N ALA A 129 20.15 -2.78 -10.15
CA ALA A 129 20.31 -2.89 -8.69
C ALA A 129 20.71 -4.29 -8.23
N ARG A 130 20.35 -5.33 -8.99
CA ARG A 130 20.65 -6.71 -8.62
C ARG A 130 22.15 -7.03 -8.77
N PRO A 131 22.79 -7.66 -7.77
CA PRO A 131 24.14 -8.17 -7.93
C PRO A 131 24.16 -9.40 -8.86
N GLY A 132 25.10 -9.40 -9.81
CA GLY A 132 25.35 -10.52 -10.71
C GLY A 132 24.37 -10.65 -11.87
N THR A 133 24.47 -11.78 -12.58
CA THR A 133 23.79 -12.04 -13.85
C THR A 133 22.37 -12.59 -13.66
N VAL A 134 21.48 -12.32 -14.60
CA VAL A 134 20.09 -12.76 -14.60
C VAL A 134 19.77 -13.52 -15.87
N ARG A 135 18.78 -14.42 -15.82
CA ARG A 135 18.27 -15.11 -16.99
C ARG A 135 17.16 -14.29 -17.64
N MET A 136 17.10 -14.26 -18.96
CA MET A 136 16.03 -13.62 -19.73
C MET A 136 15.63 -14.50 -20.92
N VAL A 137 14.37 -14.44 -21.34
CA VAL A 137 13.87 -15.19 -22.51
C VAL A 137 14.08 -14.40 -23.80
N ALA A 138 14.78 -14.99 -24.77
CA ALA A 138 14.97 -14.41 -26.10
C ALA A 138 13.69 -14.46 -26.94
N SER A 139 13.41 -13.40 -27.70
CA SER A 139 12.30 -13.36 -28.66
C SER A 139 12.67 -13.92 -30.03
N ALA A 140 13.96 -13.93 -30.36
CA ALA A 140 14.52 -14.39 -31.63
C ALA A 140 15.99 -14.83 -31.42
N ALA A 141 16.71 -15.12 -32.50
CA ALA A 141 18.15 -15.36 -32.41
C ALA A 141 18.88 -14.10 -31.89
N ILE A 142 19.77 -14.28 -30.93
CA ILE A 142 20.54 -13.21 -30.27
C ILE A 142 22.00 -13.63 -30.22
N ALA A 143 22.89 -12.75 -30.70
CA ALA A 143 24.33 -12.97 -30.62
C ALA A 143 24.85 -12.67 -29.21
N GLN A 144 25.87 -13.42 -28.78
CA GLN A 144 26.62 -13.11 -27.58
C GLN A 144 27.19 -11.67 -27.66
N GLY A 145 27.09 -10.92 -26.56
CA GLY A 145 27.55 -9.54 -26.48
C GLY A 145 26.58 -8.50 -27.05
N ALA A 146 25.45 -8.90 -27.65
CA ALA A 146 24.43 -7.99 -28.11
C ALA A 146 23.81 -7.20 -26.95
N LEU A 147 23.52 -5.92 -27.19
CA LEU A 147 22.69 -5.12 -26.28
C LEU A 147 21.23 -5.52 -26.46
N LEU A 148 20.51 -5.58 -25.35
CA LEU A 148 19.15 -6.09 -25.30
C LEU A 148 18.14 -4.99 -25.03
N GLU A 149 16.96 -5.09 -25.64
CA GLU A 149 15.80 -4.24 -25.39
C GLU A 149 14.53 -5.11 -25.19
N PRO A 150 13.45 -4.57 -24.57
CA PRO A 150 12.19 -5.28 -24.42
C PRO A 150 11.58 -5.70 -25.75
N ALA A 151 11.00 -6.90 -25.78
CA ALA A 151 10.18 -7.42 -26.85
C ALA A 151 8.78 -7.73 -26.31
N ALA A 152 7.88 -8.20 -27.20
CA ALA A 152 6.56 -8.64 -26.80
C ALA A 152 6.63 -9.80 -25.77
N ASN A 153 5.60 -9.90 -24.94
CA ASN A 153 5.44 -10.95 -23.93
C ASN A 153 6.56 -11.00 -22.88
N GLY A 154 7.20 -9.86 -22.58
CA GLY A 154 8.27 -9.76 -21.60
C GLY A 154 9.58 -10.42 -22.03
N ARG A 155 9.72 -10.76 -23.31
CA ARG A 155 10.97 -11.30 -23.85
C ARG A 155 11.96 -10.17 -24.13
N VAL A 156 13.18 -10.53 -24.50
CA VAL A 156 14.21 -9.60 -24.96
C VAL A 156 14.52 -9.78 -26.43
N GLN A 157 14.92 -8.71 -27.10
CA GLN A 157 15.43 -8.71 -28.47
C GLN A 157 16.73 -7.91 -28.56
N THR A 158 17.46 -8.11 -29.65
CA THR A 158 18.63 -7.28 -29.96
C THR A 158 18.19 -5.82 -30.17
N LEU A 159 18.96 -4.89 -29.61
CA LEU A 159 18.75 -3.44 -29.74
C LEU A 159 18.57 -3.02 -31.21
N GLY A 160 17.46 -2.33 -31.48
CA GLY A 160 17.18 -1.79 -32.80
C GLY A 160 18.18 -0.72 -33.25
N ALA A 161 18.37 -0.60 -34.56
CA ALA A 161 19.26 0.40 -35.18
C ALA A 161 18.52 1.68 -35.65
N GLY A 162 17.19 1.72 -35.52
CA GLY A 162 16.36 2.85 -35.95
C GLY A 162 16.43 4.05 -34.99
N ALA A 163 15.90 5.19 -35.45
CA ALA A 163 15.65 6.34 -34.58
C ALA A 163 14.53 6.02 -33.59
N GLY A 164 14.66 6.49 -32.35
CA GLY A 164 13.70 6.20 -31.30
C GLY A 164 14.27 6.20 -29.89
N THR A 165 13.38 5.93 -28.94
CA THR A 165 13.73 5.73 -27.53
C THR A 165 13.81 4.23 -27.26
N HIS A 166 15.01 3.77 -26.92
CA HIS A 166 15.29 2.36 -26.66
C HIS A 166 15.62 2.14 -25.19
N HIS A 167 14.88 1.24 -24.55
CA HIS A 167 15.14 0.78 -23.19
C HIS A 167 16.19 -0.33 -23.24
N VAL A 168 17.45 -0.01 -22.96
CA VAL A 168 18.51 -1.03 -22.94
C VAL A 168 18.48 -1.71 -21.57
N VAL A 169 18.27 -3.03 -21.56
CA VAL A 169 18.05 -3.84 -20.33
C VAL A 169 19.22 -4.74 -19.95
N GLY A 170 20.28 -4.75 -20.75
CA GLY A 170 21.49 -5.50 -20.43
C GLY A 170 22.27 -5.91 -21.66
N ARG A 171 23.21 -6.83 -21.43
CA ARG A 171 24.03 -7.46 -22.47
C ARG A 171 23.96 -8.97 -22.38
N ALA A 172 23.77 -9.62 -23.52
CA ALA A 172 23.76 -11.08 -23.61
C ALA A 172 25.15 -11.66 -23.31
N LEU A 173 25.22 -12.58 -22.34
CA LEU A 173 26.43 -13.36 -22.04
C LEU A 173 26.44 -14.70 -22.78
N ASP A 174 25.26 -15.22 -23.12
CA ASP A 174 25.08 -16.38 -23.98
C ASP A 174 24.36 -15.98 -25.28
N ALA A 175 24.56 -16.77 -26.34
CA ALA A 175 23.80 -16.63 -27.58
C ALA A 175 22.49 -17.42 -27.50
N ALA A 176 21.45 -16.94 -28.18
CA ALA A 176 20.22 -17.68 -28.47
C ALA A 176 20.18 -18.03 -29.97
N ALA A 177 19.90 -19.29 -30.29
CA ALA A 177 19.69 -19.72 -31.68
C ALA A 177 18.28 -19.39 -32.17
N SER A 178 17.30 -19.34 -31.26
CA SER A 178 15.90 -19.11 -31.58
C SER A 178 15.13 -18.43 -30.44
N GLY A 179 13.91 -17.96 -30.75
CA GLY A 179 13.02 -17.38 -29.75
C GLY A 179 12.46 -18.42 -28.78
N GLY A 180 12.34 -18.06 -27.50
CA GLY A 180 11.93 -18.93 -26.40
C GLY A 180 13.12 -19.53 -25.63
N GLU A 181 14.35 -19.35 -26.11
CA GLU A 181 15.55 -19.78 -25.38
C GLU A 181 15.86 -18.83 -24.22
N VAL A 182 16.29 -19.41 -23.10
CA VAL A 182 16.69 -18.66 -21.91
C VAL A 182 18.19 -18.41 -21.99
N ILE A 183 18.59 -17.15 -21.98
CA ILE A 183 19.99 -16.71 -22.03
C ILE A 183 20.42 -16.06 -20.73
N GLU A 184 21.71 -16.20 -20.38
CA GLU A 184 22.31 -15.43 -19.31
C GLU A 184 22.64 -14.00 -19.78
N VAL A 185 22.34 -13.02 -18.91
CA VAL A 185 22.44 -11.58 -19.21
C VAL A 185 23.12 -10.88 -18.04
N ASP A 186 24.01 -9.94 -18.35
CA ASP A 186 24.49 -8.92 -17.42
C ASP A 186 23.46 -7.76 -17.37
N PRO A 187 22.70 -7.60 -16.27
CA PRO A 187 21.59 -6.67 -16.23
C PRO A 187 22.06 -5.25 -15.87
N PHE A 188 21.86 -4.32 -16.79
CA PHE A 188 21.97 -2.89 -16.54
C PHE A 188 20.84 -2.16 -17.26
N TYR A 189 20.50 -0.96 -16.81
CA TYR A 189 19.42 -0.20 -17.40
C TYR A 189 19.86 1.21 -17.76
N PHE A 190 19.69 1.57 -19.03
CA PHE A 190 19.81 2.95 -19.48
C PHE A 190 18.90 3.22 -20.68
N LEU A 191 18.56 4.48 -20.85
CA LEU A 191 17.78 4.95 -21.99
C LEU A 191 18.74 5.36 -23.11
N ARG A 192 18.59 4.78 -24.29
CA ARG A 192 19.29 5.21 -25.50
C ARG A 192 18.32 5.95 -26.41
N VAL A 193 18.66 7.19 -26.75
CA VAL A 193 17.88 8.00 -27.69
C VAL A 193 18.75 8.24 -28.93
N ILE A 194 18.24 7.86 -30.11
CA ILE A 194 18.87 8.03 -31.43
C ILE A 194 17.92 8.83 -32.30
#